data_AF-A0A2S1JT89-F1
#
_entry.id   AF-A0A2S1JT89-F1
#
_cell.length_a   1.000
_cell.length_b   1.000
_cell.length_c   1.000
_cell.angle_alpha   90.00
_cell.angle_beta   90.00
_cell.angle_gamma   90.00
#
_symmetry.space_group_name_H-M   'P 1'
#
loop_
_entity.id
_entity.type
_entity.pdbx_description
1 polymer ?
#
loop_
_entity_poly.entity_id
_entity_poly.type
_entity_poly.pdbx_seq_one_letter_code
_entity_poly.pdbx_strand_id
1 'polypeptide(L)'
;MCRKRVLVALVISLLLVGIGFSFKPLIESWSMPANAGEHLIRFDIGELKEKRFVIIDSGFDGYWGHSYLILKDGGEVRVFLLLTRENSYLMPSKHHLWSASGYCQKLQIKDQVISCEDEDIYDWQKEGWKWNLEGENLSSQFSSLEVVDFVNEGRFIAIGKGTD
;
A
#
# COMPACT_ATOMS: atom_id res chain seq x y z
N MET A 1 -5.09 -11.48 60.42
CA MET A 1 -4.56 -11.51 59.02
C MET A 1 -3.05 -11.35 59.05
N CYS A 2 -2.30 -12.24 58.38
CA CYS A 2 -0.84 -12.34 58.47
C CYS A 2 -0.12 -11.20 57.73
N ARG A 3 0.62 -10.36 58.47
CA ARG A 3 1.51 -9.30 57.95
C ARG A 3 2.41 -9.75 56.78
N LYS A 4 2.86 -11.00 56.79
CA LYS A 4 3.69 -11.59 55.71
C LYS A 4 2.98 -11.61 54.35
N ARG A 5 1.66 -11.87 54.31
CA ARG A 5 0.90 -11.92 53.04
C ARG A 5 0.72 -10.54 52.42
N VAL A 6 0.55 -9.51 53.25
CA VAL A 6 0.46 -8.11 52.80
C VAL A 6 1.80 -7.64 52.24
N LEU A 7 2.91 -7.98 52.90
CA LEU A 7 4.25 -7.61 52.43
C LEU A 7 4.58 -8.26 51.07
N VAL A 8 4.25 -9.55 50.91
CA VAL A 8 4.45 -10.27 49.63
C VAL A 8 3.63 -9.64 48.51
N ALA A 9 2.36 -9.31 48.77
CA ALA A 9 1.52 -8.64 47.78
C ALA A 9 2.10 -7.29 47.35
N LEU A 10 2.59 -6.47 48.28
CA LEU A 10 3.22 -5.17 47.96
C LEU A 10 4.49 -5.33 47.12
N VAL A 11 5.34 -6.31 47.44
CA VAL A 11 6.57 -6.58 46.67
C VAL A 11 6.24 -7.06 45.26
N ILE A 12 5.23 -7.91 45.09
CA ILE A 12 4.77 -8.37 43.78
C ILE A 12 4.21 -7.19 42.97
N SER A 13 3.39 -6.33 43.57
CA SER A 13 2.86 -5.13 42.88
C SER A 13 3.98 -4.18 42.44
N LEU A 14 4.98 -3.94 43.30
CA LEU A 14 6.15 -3.13 42.94
C LEU A 14 6.96 -3.75 41.79
N LEU A 15 7.14 -5.07 41.80
CA LEU A 15 7.82 -5.78 40.72
C LEU A 15 7.06 -5.67 39.40
N LEU A 16 5.73 -5.86 39.40
CA LEU A 16 4.91 -5.75 38.19
C LEU A 16 4.91 -4.33 37.60
N VAL A 17 4.84 -3.31 38.46
CA VAL A 17 4.95 -1.91 38.03
C VAL A 17 6.35 -1.64 37.44
N GLY A 18 7.42 -2.10 38.12
CA GLY A 18 8.79 -1.96 37.63
C GLY A 18 8.99 -2.59 36.26
N ILE A 19 8.48 -3.81 36.07
CA ILE A 19 8.53 -4.52 34.78
C ILE A 19 7.79 -3.72 33.70
N GLY A 20 6.58 -3.23 33.98
CA GLY A 20 5.80 -2.42 33.04
C GLY A 20 6.54 -1.15 32.58
N PHE A 21 7.21 -0.44 33.50
CA PHE A 21 8.03 0.73 33.15
C PHE A 21 9.29 0.37 32.35
N SER A 22 9.91 -0.78 32.62
CA SER A 22 11.08 -1.25 31.86
C SER A 22 10.77 -1.61 30.40
N PHE A 23 9.53 -2.02 30.08
CA PHE A 23 9.12 -2.33 28.71
C PHE A 23 8.69 -1.11 27.88
N LYS A 24 8.41 0.04 28.51
CA LYS A 24 7.94 1.24 27.82
C LYS A 24 8.87 1.71 26.67
N PRO A 25 10.20 1.79 26.84
CA PRO A 25 11.10 2.20 25.76
C PRO A 25 11.11 1.21 24.60
N LEU A 26 10.88 -0.08 24.86
CA LEU A 26 10.82 -1.11 23.83
C LEU A 26 9.55 -0.96 22.97
N ILE A 27 8.41 -0.71 23.61
CA ILE A 27 7.13 -0.46 22.93
C ILE A 27 7.22 0.83 22.10
N GLU A 28 7.80 1.89 22.66
CA GLU A 28 8.03 3.15 21.93
C GLU A 28 9.03 2.95 20.78
N SER A 29 10.03 2.08 20.91
CA SER A 29 10.96 1.77 19.81
C SER A 29 10.32 1.02 18.65
N TRP A 30 9.16 0.37 18.87
CA TRP A 30 8.37 -0.27 17.82
C TRP A 30 7.32 0.65 17.21
N SER A 31 7.07 1.81 17.83
CA SER A 31 6.23 2.83 17.21
C SER A 31 6.94 3.46 16.02
N MET A 32 6.18 3.87 15.00
CA MET A 32 6.77 4.57 13.86
C MET A 32 7.52 5.82 14.35
N PRO A 33 8.70 6.13 13.79
CA PRO A 33 9.43 7.33 14.15
C PRO A 33 8.54 8.56 13.95
N ALA A 34 8.67 9.56 14.83
CA ALA A 34 7.83 10.77 14.81
C ALA A 34 7.82 11.50 13.45
N ASN A 35 8.86 11.27 12.64
CA ASN A 35 9.07 11.91 11.34
C ASN A 35 8.60 11.03 10.16
N ALA A 36 8.01 9.85 10.42
CA ALA A 36 7.51 8.97 9.37
C ALA A 36 6.49 9.67 8.45
N GLY A 37 5.72 10.61 9.00
CA GLY A 37 4.76 11.42 8.24
C GLY A 37 5.36 12.50 7.33
N GLU A 38 6.65 12.85 7.50
CA GLU A 38 7.30 13.88 6.69
C GLU A 38 7.65 13.39 5.28
N HIS A 39 7.77 12.07 5.10
CA HIS A 39 8.12 11.43 3.83
C HIS A 39 6.92 10.88 3.04
N LEU A 40 5.69 11.26 3.42
CA LEU A 40 4.49 10.82 2.72
C LEU A 40 4.40 11.46 1.33
N ILE A 41 3.98 10.65 0.35
CA ILE A 41 3.69 11.15 -0.99
C ILE A 41 2.37 11.91 -0.94
N ARG A 42 2.44 13.18 -1.31
CA ARG A 42 1.27 14.04 -1.44
C ARG A 42 0.96 14.29 -2.90
N PHE A 43 -0.29 14.10 -3.28
CA PHE A 43 -0.77 14.34 -4.64
C PHE A 43 -1.99 15.25 -4.66
N ASP A 44 -1.99 16.25 -5.55
CA ASP A 44 -3.11 17.18 -5.73
C ASP A 44 -4.22 16.53 -6.59
N ILE A 45 -5.32 16.17 -5.95
CA ILE A 45 -6.48 15.52 -6.60
C ILE A 45 -7.14 16.47 -7.62
N GLY A 46 -6.95 17.78 -7.47
CA GLY A 46 -7.47 18.79 -8.39
C GLY A 46 -6.87 18.71 -9.79
N GLU A 47 -5.67 18.14 -9.93
CA GLU A 47 -5.00 17.95 -11.22
C GLU A 47 -5.52 16.71 -11.97
N LEU A 48 -6.17 15.78 -11.26
CA LEU A 48 -6.66 14.55 -11.83
C LEU A 48 -8.08 14.70 -12.38
N LYS A 49 -8.22 14.46 -13.69
CA LYS A 49 -9.51 14.44 -14.39
C LYS A 49 -10.27 13.13 -14.09
N GLU A 50 -11.59 13.19 -14.22
CA GLU A 50 -12.45 11.99 -14.13
C GLU A 50 -12.05 10.93 -15.17
N LYS A 51 -12.11 9.66 -14.75
CA LYS A 51 -11.75 8.47 -15.55
C LYS A 51 -10.33 8.54 -16.11
N ARG A 52 -9.43 9.21 -15.38
CA ARG A 52 -8.00 9.23 -15.64
C ARG A 52 -7.27 8.78 -14.39
N PHE A 53 -6.10 8.21 -14.62
CA PHE A 53 -5.15 7.95 -13.55
C PHE A 53 -3.86 8.73 -13.79
N VAL A 54 -3.10 8.88 -12.72
CA VAL A 54 -1.69 9.27 -12.74
C VAL A 54 -0.90 8.16 -12.05
N ILE A 55 0.35 7.98 -12.44
CA ILE A 55 1.29 7.10 -11.74
C ILE A 55 2.36 7.97 -11.09
N ILE A 56 2.60 7.76 -9.81
CA ILE A 56 3.63 8.45 -9.04
C ILE A 56 4.64 7.42 -8.53
N ASP A 57 5.90 7.59 -8.89
CA ASP A 57 6.98 6.74 -8.40
C ASP A 57 7.36 7.13 -6.97
N SER A 58 7.40 6.14 -6.07
CA SER A 58 7.78 6.35 -4.67
C SER A 58 9.25 6.06 -4.37
N GLY A 59 10.03 5.72 -5.41
CA GLY A 59 11.45 5.42 -5.31
C GLY A 59 11.77 3.93 -5.38
N PHE A 60 13.06 3.64 -5.38
CA PHE A 60 13.66 2.33 -5.61
C PHE A 60 14.36 1.85 -4.35
N ASP A 61 14.05 0.63 -3.88
CA ASP A 61 14.62 0.05 -2.66
C ASP A 61 15.92 -0.74 -2.89
N GLY A 62 16.44 -0.72 -4.13
CA GLY A 62 17.67 -1.40 -4.54
C GLY A 62 17.42 -2.64 -5.40
N TYR A 63 16.23 -3.24 -5.35
CA TYR A 63 15.87 -4.36 -6.23
C TYR A 63 14.49 -4.19 -6.87
N TRP A 64 13.54 -3.59 -6.15
CA TRP A 64 12.22 -3.27 -6.62
C TRP A 64 11.95 -1.77 -6.42
N GLY A 65 11.13 -1.21 -7.30
CA GLY A 65 10.52 0.08 -7.07
C GLY A 65 9.06 -0.10 -6.68
N HIS A 66 8.50 0.96 -6.12
CA HIS A 66 7.08 1.06 -5.87
C HIS A 66 6.57 2.31 -6.57
N SER A 67 5.41 2.19 -7.19
CA SER A 67 4.69 3.30 -7.80
C SER A 67 3.22 3.21 -7.41
N TYR A 68 2.55 4.34 -7.35
CA TYR A 68 1.14 4.43 -7.00
C TYR A 68 0.33 4.87 -8.20
N LEU A 69 -0.63 4.04 -8.61
CA LEU A 69 -1.65 4.43 -9.60
C LEU A 69 -2.81 5.08 -8.86
N ILE A 70 -2.99 6.38 -9.07
CA ILE A 70 -4.07 7.16 -8.46
C ILE A 70 -5.14 7.39 -9.51
N LEU A 71 -6.31 6.82 -9.28
CA LEU A 71 -7.47 6.89 -10.16
C LEU A 71 -8.55 7.77 -9.54
N LYS A 72 -9.21 8.58 -10.37
CA LYS A 72 -10.43 9.30 -9.99
C LYS A 72 -11.59 8.91 -10.89
N ASP A 73 -12.68 8.46 -10.30
CA ASP A 73 -13.92 8.15 -11.01
C ASP A 73 -15.15 8.44 -10.15
N GLY A 74 -16.13 9.14 -10.69
CA GLY A 74 -17.37 9.48 -9.98
C GLY A 74 -17.15 10.37 -8.75
N GLY A 75 -16.03 11.09 -8.67
CA GLY A 75 -15.61 11.84 -7.49
C GLY A 75 -14.95 11.00 -6.39
N GLU A 76 -14.85 9.68 -6.56
CA GLU A 76 -14.06 8.81 -5.68
C GLU A 76 -12.61 8.76 -6.15
N VAL A 77 -11.68 8.68 -5.19
CA VAL A 77 -10.25 8.46 -5.47
C VAL A 77 -9.87 7.08 -4.97
N ARG A 78 -9.16 6.34 -5.82
CA ARG A 78 -8.61 5.03 -5.49
C ARG A 78 -7.12 5.05 -5.77
N VAL A 79 -6.35 4.40 -4.90
CA VAL A 79 -4.90 4.30 -5.03
C VAL A 79 -4.53 2.83 -5.07
N PHE A 80 -3.76 2.45 -6.08
CA PHE A 80 -3.27 1.08 -6.22
C PHE A 80 -1.76 1.05 -6.16
N LEU A 81 -1.20 0.02 -5.50
CA LEU A 81 0.22 -0.24 -5.49
C LEU A 81 0.63 -0.96 -6.77
N LEU A 82 1.65 -0.44 -7.42
CA LEU A 82 2.34 -1.08 -8.54
C LEU A 82 3.78 -1.35 -8.13
N LEU A 83 4.19 -2.61 -8.18
CA LEU A 83 5.59 -2.97 -8.10
C LEU A 83 6.28 -2.61 -9.41
N THR A 84 7.50 -2.09 -9.35
CA THR A 84 8.25 -1.68 -10.54
C THR A 84 9.65 -2.28 -10.59
N ARG A 85 10.15 -2.46 -11.82
CA ARG A 85 11.52 -2.86 -12.13
C ARG A 85 11.93 -2.29 -13.47
N GLU A 86 13.06 -1.59 -13.52
CA GLU A 86 13.67 -1.10 -14.77
C GLU A 86 12.66 -0.36 -15.68
N ASN A 87 11.87 0.56 -15.10
CA ASN A 87 10.81 1.34 -15.78
C ASN A 87 9.60 0.54 -16.25
N SER A 88 9.39 -0.67 -15.74
CA SER A 88 8.24 -1.51 -16.05
C SER A 88 7.48 -1.87 -14.78
N TYR A 89 6.17 -1.99 -14.88
CA TYR A 89 5.26 -2.44 -13.83
C TYR A 89 5.19 -3.96 -13.80
N LEU A 90 5.37 -4.54 -12.63
CA LEU A 90 5.25 -5.97 -12.40
C LEU A 90 3.77 -6.36 -12.40
N MET A 91 3.37 -7.25 -13.31
CA MET A 91 1.98 -7.65 -13.40
C MET A 91 1.67 -8.79 -12.40
N PRO A 92 0.65 -8.60 -11.54
CA PRO A 92 0.42 -9.47 -10.41
C PRO A 92 -0.05 -10.85 -10.89
N SER A 93 0.50 -11.92 -10.33
CA SER A 93 0.07 -13.29 -10.65
C SER A 93 -0.88 -13.83 -9.58
N LYS A 94 -1.80 -14.71 -9.99
CA LYS A 94 -2.77 -15.34 -9.07
C LYS A 94 -2.12 -16.18 -7.97
N HIS A 95 -0.97 -16.79 -8.25
CA HIS A 95 -0.40 -17.82 -7.38
C HIS A 95 0.68 -17.31 -6.42
N HIS A 96 1.34 -16.19 -6.70
CA HIS A 96 2.20 -15.53 -5.72
C HIS A 96 2.27 -14.02 -5.98
N LEU A 97 2.16 -13.23 -4.90
CA LEU A 97 2.46 -11.80 -4.89
C LEU A 97 3.90 -11.50 -5.34
N TRP A 98 4.80 -12.48 -5.21
CA TRP A 98 6.23 -12.37 -5.53
C TRP A 98 6.61 -13.00 -6.87
N SER A 99 5.69 -13.71 -7.54
CA SER A 99 5.96 -14.20 -8.91
C SER A 99 5.32 -13.26 -9.91
N ALA A 100 6.17 -12.52 -10.61
CA ALA A 100 5.75 -11.73 -11.75
C ALA A 100 5.27 -12.66 -12.86
N SER A 101 4.09 -12.37 -13.39
CA SER A 101 3.63 -13.03 -14.62
C SER A 101 4.19 -12.39 -15.90
N GLY A 102 4.88 -11.26 -15.74
CA GLY A 102 5.46 -10.46 -16.79
C GLY A 102 5.57 -9.00 -16.36
N TYR A 103 6.00 -8.17 -17.30
CA TYR A 103 6.20 -6.74 -17.11
C TYR A 103 5.30 -5.98 -18.08
N CYS A 104 4.80 -4.82 -17.65
CA CYS A 104 4.05 -3.88 -18.48
C CYS A 104 4.70 -2.51 -18.41
N GLN A 105 4.92 -1.83 -19.52
CA GLN A 105 5.46 -0.46 -19.55
C GLN A 105 4.35 0.57 -19.74
N LYS A 106 3.29 0.21 -20.44
CA LYS A 106 2.19 1.12 -20.79
C LYS A 106 0.87 0.61 -20.25
N LEU A 107 0.48 1.12 -19.08
CA LEU A 107 -0.88 0.98 -18.59
C LEU A 107 -1.79 2.02 -19.25
N GLN A 108 -3.03 1.65 -19.52
CA GLN A 108 -4.05 2.58 -20.05
C GLN A 108 -5.44 2.24 -19.48
N ILE A 109 -6.31 3.24 -19.41
CA ILE A 109 -7.76 3.02 -19.27
C ILE A 109 -8.41 3.11 -20.65
N LYS A 110 -9.12 2.04 -21.04
CA LYS A 110 -9.97 1.99 -22.22
C LYS A 110 -11.29 1.31 -21.86
N ASP A 111 -12.41 1.92 -22.21
CA ASP A 111 -13.74 1.36 -21.95
C ASP A 111 -13.99 0.94 -20.48
N GLN A 112 -13.49 1.76 -19.54
CA GLN A 112 -13.55 1.52 -18.09
C GLN A 112 -12.74 0.30 -17.61
N VAL A 113 -11.77 -0.14 -18.41
CA VAL A 113 -10.85 -1.22 -18.10
C VAL A 113 -9.44 -0.67 -18.04
N ILE A 114 -8.71 -0.97 -16.97
CA ILE A 114 -7.28 -0.79 -16.87
C ILE A 114 -6.62 -1.98 -17.56
N SER A 115 -5.76 -1.74 -18.55
CA SER A 115 -5.07 -2.78 -19.32
C SER A 115 -3.62 -2.41 -19.60
N CYS A 116 -2.82 -3.44 -19.91
CA CYS A 116 -1.49 -3.26 -20.50
C CYS A 116 -1.58 -3.14 -22.03
N GLU A 117 -0.97 -2.11 -22.60
CA GLU A 117 -0.97 -1.80 -24.04
C GLU A 117 0.42 -1.97 -24.67
N ASP A 118 1.28 -2.77 -24.05
CA ASP A 118 2.57 -3.13 -24.64
C ASP A 118 2.36 -3.95 -25.93
N GLU A 119 3.19 -3.69 -26.94
CA GLU A 119 3.07 -4.37 -28.24
C GLU A 119 3.54 -5.84 -28.15
N ASP A 120 4.60 -6.07 -27.36
CA ASP A 120 5.37 -7.31 -27.27
C ASP A 120 4.95 -8.22 -26.08
N ILE A 121 3.66 -8.31 -25.79
CA ILE A 121 3.13 -9.24 -24.77
C ILE A 121 2.28 -10.33 -25.42
N TYR A 122 2.28 -11.54 -24.83
CA TYR A 122 1.55 -12.68 -25.37
C TYR A 122 0.03 -12.45 -25.29
N ASP A 123 -0.74 -13.05 -26.21
CA ASP A 123 -2.19 -12.86 -26.27
C ASP A 123 -2.91 -13.22 -24.96
N TRP A 124 -2.49 -14.31 -24.30
CA TRP A 124 -3.05 -14.71 -23.00
C TRP A 124 -2.78 -13.68 -21.89
N GLN A 125 -1.68 -12.93 -21.96
CA GLN A 125 -1.41 -11.80 -21.06
C GLN A 125 -2.29 -10.60 -21.40
N LYS A 126 -2.43 -10.26 -22.70
CA LYS A 126 -3.34 -9.19 -23.15
C LYS A 126 -4.76 -9.43 -22.68
N GLU A 127 -5.21 -10.69 -22.71
CA GLU A 127 -6.56 -11.06 -22.28
C GLU A 127 -6.75 -11.00 -20.78
N GLY A 128 -5.74 -11.38 -19.99
CA GLY A 128 -5.90 -11.45 -18.53
C GLY A 128 -5.38 -10.27 -17.72
N TRP A 129 -4.50 -9.43 -18.27
CA TRP A 129 -4.07 -8.18 -17.66
C TRP A 129 -5.10 -7.07 -17.90
N LYS A 130 -6.29 -7.30 -17.38
CA LYS A 130 -7.45 -6.41 -17.45
C LYS A 130 -8.09 -6.31 -16.08
N TRP A 131 -8.28 -5.09 -15.60
CA TRP A 131 -8.93 -4.80 -14.32
C TRP A 131 -10.04 -3.78 -14.52
N ASN A 132 -11.11 -3.87 -13.72
CA ASN A 132 -12.08 -2.77 -13.65
C ASN A 132 -11.48 -1.55 -12.91
N LEU A 133 -12.26 -0.48 -12.80
CA LEU A 133 -11.85 0.75 -12.10
C LEU A 133 -11.76 0.55 -10.58
N GLU A 134 -12.29 -0.55 -10.05
CA GLU A 134 -12.17 -0.99 -8.67
C GLU A 134 -10.88 -1.77 -8.42
N GLY A 135 -10.11 -2.08 -9.48
CA GLY A 135 -8.88 -2.86 -9.41
C GLY A 135 -9.10 -4.37 -9.38
N GLU A 136 -10.34 -4.85 -9.52
CA GLU A 136 -10.64 -6.27 -9.61
C GLU A 136 -10.22 -6.82 -10.97
N ASN A 137 -9.51 -7.94 -10.98
CA ASN A 137 -9.11 -8.57 -12.24
C ASN A 137 -10.34 -9.16 -12.95
N LEU A 138 -10.46 -8.88 -14.25
CA LEU A 138 -11.59 -9.36 -15.07
C LEU A 138 -11.35 -10.78 -15.62
N SER A 139 -10.16 -11.33 -15.40
CA SER A 139 -9.84 -12.72 -15.71
C SER A 139 -9.75 -13.54 -14.43
N SER A 140 -9.80 -14.87 -14.58
CA SER A 140 -9.54 -15.77 -13.48
C SER A 140 -8.06 -16.14 -13.33
N GLN A 141 -7.17 -15.58 -14.16
CA GLN A 141 -5.76 -16.00 -14.27
C GLN A 141 -4.81 -15.13 -13.44
N PHE A 142 -5.21 -13.90 -13.13
CA PHE A 142 -4.37 -12.91 -12.44
C PHE A 142 -5.10 -12.40 -11.19
N SER A 143 -4.33 -11.82 -10.27
CA SER A 143 -4.88 -11.21 -9.06
C SER A 143 -5.33 -9.77 -9.34
N SER A 144 -6.24 -9.29 -8.49
CA SER A 144 -6.64 -7.89 -8.42
C SER A 144 -5.44 -6.99 -8.07
N LEU A 145 -5.52 -5.72 -8.46
CA LEU A 145 -4.57 -4.70 -8.04
C LEU A 145 -4.67 -4.51 -6.52
N GLU A 146 -3.52 -4.30 -5.88
CA GLU A 146 -3.46 -4.05 -4.45
C GLU A 146 -3.92 -2.62 -4.15
N VAL A 147 -4.96 -2.48 -3.33
CA VAL A 147 -5.50 -1.18 -2.90
C VAL A 147 -4.67 -0.66 -1.74
N VAL A 148 -4.32 0.62 -1.79
CA VAL A 148 -3.51 1.31 -0.78
C VAL A 148 -4.36 2.36 -0.06
N ASP A 149 -4.30 2.34 1.26
CA ASP A 149 -4.93 3.37 2.08
C ASP A 149 -4.23 4.72 1.95
N PHE A 150 -5.02 5.79 2.04
CA PHE A 150 -4.53 7.15 2.00
C PHE A 150 -5.38 8.04 2.90
N VAL A 151 -4.82 9.18 3.31
CA VAL A 151 -5.55 10.20 4.07
C VAL A 151 -5.94 11.34 3.13
N ASN A 152 -7.21 11.71 3.15
CA ASN A 152 -7.71 12.88 2.43
C ASN A 152 -7.42 14.16 3.24
N GLU A 153 -6.60 15.04 2.67
CA GLU A 153 -6.22 16.35 3.23
C GLU A 153 -6.90 17.49 2.43
N GLY A 154 -8.15 17.28 2.01
CA GLY A 154 -8.97 18.22 1.25
C GLY A 154 -8.62 18.23 -0.23
N ARG A 155 -7.67 19.09 -0.64
CA ARG A 155 -7.21 19.18 -2.04
C ARG A 155 -6.19 18.08 -2.38
N PHE A 156 -5.53 17.55 -1.36
CA PHE A 156 -4.47 16.56 -1.52
C PHE A 156 -4.88 15.20 -0.93
N ILE A 157 -4.29 14.13 -1.44
CA ILE A 157 -4.18 12.86 -0.72
C ILE A 157 -2.76 12.68 -0.21
N ALA A 158 -2.61 12.07 0.97
CA ALA A 158 -1.34 11.61 1.51
C ALA A 158 -1.32 10.07 1.52
N ILE A 159 -0.42 9.48 0.74
CA ILE A 159 -0.29 8.02 0.55
C ILE A 159 0.83 7.49 1.46
N GLY A 160 0.60 6.32 2.08
CA GLY A 160 1.54 5.67 3.00
C GLY A 160 1.26 5.94 4.48
N LYS A 161 0.21 6.70 4.79
CA LYS A 161 -0.32 6.85 6.15
C LYS A 161 -1.43 5.82 6.32
N GLY A 162 -1.11 4.68 6.92
CA GLY A 162 -2.12 3.70 7.31
C GLY A 162 -3.16 4.39 8.20
N THR A 163 -4.44 4.13 7.96
CA THR A 163 -5.50 4.48 8.91
C THR A 163 -5.40 3.49 10.06
N ASP A 164 -4.73 3.88 11.15
CA ASP A 164 -4.75 3.16 12.42
C ASP A 164 -6.17 3.02 12.99
#